data_AF-A0A958SWX0-F1
#
_entry.id   AF-A0A958SWX0-F1
#
_cell.length_a   1.000
_cell.length_b   1.000
_cell.length_c   1.000
_cell.angle_alpha   90.00
_cell.angle_beta   90.00
_cell.angle_gamma   90.00
#
_symmetry.space_group_name_H-M   'P 1'
#
loop_
_entity.id
_entity.type
_entity.pdbx_description
1 polymer ?
#
loop_
_entity_poly.entity_id
_entity_poly.type
_entity_poly.pdbx_seq_one_letter_code
_entity_poly.pdbx_strand_id
1 'polypeptide(L)'
;MFLKAFKEKSNKKIINSLLNSREVFVDSSKVEHLGVLLNVGESNDFEAFRKLADEMNILPNKLKIVAFSNNDKSESNFWDTCFTPKDFGWSGTTSNRELKTFLETSFDVLISYYAEDL
;
A
#
# COMPACT_ATOMS: atom_id res chain seq x y z
N MET A 1 -14.10 -6.85 -21.57
CA MET A 1 -15.48 -7.17 -21.19
C MET A 1 -16.05 -6.03 -20.33
N PHE A 2 -17.28 -5.60 -20.60
CA PHE A 2 -17.92 -4.40 -20.01
C PHE A 2 -17.79 -4.28 -18.48
N LEU A 3 -17.92 -5.38 -17.73
CA LEU A 3 -17.79 -5.39 -16.26
C LEU A 3 -16.44 -4.87 -15.75
N LYS A 4 -15.34 -5.10 -16.50
CA LYS A 4 -14.01 -4.58 -16.17
C LYS A 4 -13.95 -3.06 -16.29
N ALA A 5 -14.53 -2.52 -17.36
CA ALA A 5 -14.60 -1.07 -17.57
C ALA A 5 -15.49 -0.37 -16.51
N PHE A 6 -16.59 -1.01 -16.09
CA PHE A 6 -17.41 -0.50 -14.98
C PHE A 6 -16.66 -0.50 -13.64
N LYS A 7 -15.92 -1.58 -13.34
CA LYS A 7 -15.05 -1.67 -12.16
C LYS A 7 -14.03 -0.53 -12.13
N GLU A 8 -13.30 -0.35 -13.23
CA GLU A 8 -12.27 0.70 -13.37
C GLU A 8 -12.88 2.09 -13.18
N LYS A 9 -14.02 2.38 -13.83
CA LYS A 9 -14.71 3.67 -13.70
C LYS A 9 -15.20 3.93 -12.27
N SER A 10 -15.71 2.90 -11.59
CA SER A 10 -16.12 3.01 -10.18
C SER A 10 -14.93 3.34 -9.28
N ASN A 11 -13.83 2.59 -9.41
CA ASN A 11 -12.62 2.79 -8.61
C ASN A 11 -12.03 4.20 -8.84
N LYS A 12 -11.92 4.64 -10.10
CA LYS A 12 -11.43 5.98 -10.45
C LYS A 12 -12.29 7.09 -9.82
N LYS A 13 -13.63 6.92 -9.82
CA LYS A 13 -14.54 7.89 -9.20
C LYS A 13 -14.26 8.04 -7.70
N ILE A 14 -14.05 6.93 -6.99
CA ILE A 14 -13.79 6.96 -5.55
C ILE A 14 -12.42 7.56 -5.25
N ILE A 15 -11.38 7.15 -5.97
CA ILE A 15 -10.03 7.71 -5.82
C ILE A 15 -10.07 9.23 -6.00
N ASN A 16 -10.68 9.71 -7.08
CA ASN A 16 -10.80 11.16 -7.32
C ASN A 16 -11.58 11.87 -6.20
N SER A 17 -12.63 11.25 -5.66
CA SER A 17 -13.37 11.81 -4.53
C SER A 17 -12.49 11.95 -3.28
N LEU A 18 -11.70 10.92 -2.96
CA LEU A 18 -10.79 10.92 -1.81
C LEU A 18 -9.66 11.93 -1.97
N LEU A 19 -9.10 12.05 -3.18
CA LEU A 19 -8.06 13.04 -3.48
C LEU A 19 -8.59 14.47 -3.35
N ASN A 20 -9.82 14.72 -3.79
CA ASN A 20 -10.45 16.03 -3.69
C ASN A 20 -10.84 16.41 -2.25
N SER A 21 -11.11 15.43 -1.38
CA SER A 21 -11.40 15.65 0.04
C SER A 21 -10.19 15.44 0.94
N ARG A 22 -8.98 15.42 0.38
CA ARG A 22 -7.76 15.19 1.15
C ARG A 22 -7.49 16.38 2.05
N GLU A 23 -7.49 16.14 3.35
CA GLU A 23 -6.98 17.09 4.34
C GLU A 23 -5.51 16.75 4.65
N VAL A 24 -4.65 17.76 4.63
CA VAL A 24 -3.23 17.60 4.98
C VAL A 24 -3.07 18.01 6.44
N PHE A 25 -2.90 17.01 7.31
CA PHE A 25 -2.53 17.22 8.69
C PHE A 25 -1.02 17.06 8.83
N VAL A 26 -0.36 18.07 9.38
CA VAL A 26 1.08 18.03 9.67
C VAL A 26 1.25 18.11 11.18
N ASP A 27 1.86 17.07 11.74
CA ASP A 27 2.24 16.99 13.14
C ASP A 27 3.78 17.04 13.25
N SER A 28 4.29 17.67 14.30
CA SER A 28 5.71 17.69 14.65
C SER A 28 6.09 16.63 15.70
N SER A 29 5.12 15.81 16.11
CA SER A 29 5.35 14.67 16.98
C SER A 29 6.33 13.67 16.35
N LYS A 30 6.95 12.86 17.21
CA LYS A 30 7.87 11.81 16.78
C LYS A 30 7.07 10.74 16.02
N VAL A 31 7.56 10.33 14.86
CA VAL A 31 7.02 9.20 14.10
C VAL A 31 7.24 7.90 14.87
N GLU A 32 6.17 7.16 15.13
CA GLU A 32 6.19 5.86 15.80
C GLU A 32 5.68 4.73 14.91
N HIS A 33 4.79 5.00 13.94
CA HIS A 33 4.16 4.00 13.07
C HIS A 33 4.40 4.32 11.61
N LEU A 34 5.05 3.39 10.91
CA LEU A 34 5.40 3.52 9.49
C LEU A 34 4.72 2.44 8.66
N GLY A 35 3.93 2.88 7.68
CA GLY A 35 3.36 2.04 6.63
C GLY A 35 4.12 2.23 5.32
N VAL A 36 4.44 1.14 4.63
CA VAL A 36 5.09 1.18 3.32
C VAL A 36 4.33 0.32 2.31
N LEU A 37 3.99 0.91 1.17
CA LEU A 37 3.47 0.21 -0.01
C LEU A 37 4.59 0.16 -1.04
N LEU A 38 5.00 -1.05 -1.41
CA LEU A 38 6.08 -1.28 -2.36
C LEU A 38 5.55 -1.87 -3.66
N ASN A 39 5.83 -1.24 -4.80
CA ASN A 39 5.61 -1.87 -6.10
C ASN A 39 6.74 -2.86 -6.42
N VAL A 40 6.51 -4.15 -6.18
CA VAL A 40 7.52 -5.20 -6.40
C VAL A 40 7.75 -5.52 -7.88
N GLY A 41 6.90 -5.00 -8.77
CA GLY A 41 7.20 -5.01 -10.21
C GLY A 41 8.38 -4.10 -10.58
N GLU A 42 8.76 -3.17 -9.70
CA GLU A 42 9.75 -2.13 -9.95
C GLU A 42 10.91 -2.16 -8.94
N SER A 43 10.63 -2.46 -7.67
CA SER A 43 11.64 -2.59 -6.62
C SER A 43 11.22 -3.61 -5.57
N ASN A 44 12.15 -4.48 -5.17
CA ASN A 44 11.96 -5.50 -4.14
C ASN A 44 12.78 -5.21 -2.87
N ASP A 45 13.18 -3.94 -2.66
CA ASP A 45 14.09 -3.55 -1.57
C ASP A 45 13.35 -3.30 -0.24
N PHE A 46 12.78 -4.37 0.33
CA PHE A 46 12.18 -4.33 1.65
C PHE A 46 13.19 -4.01 2.76
N GLU A 47 14.45 -4.39 2.57
CA GLU A 47 15.50 -4.19 3.57
C GLU A 47 15.84 -2.72 3.74
N ALA A 48 15.84 -1.92 2.65
CA ALA A 48 15.99 -0.47 2.74
C ALA A 48 14.95 0.17 3.66
N PHE A 49 13.69 -0.27 3.59
CA PHE A 49 12.63 0.26 4.46
C PHE A 49 12.72 -0.24 5.90
N ARG A 50 13.26 -1.44 6.13
CA ARG A 50 13.58 -1.91 7.49
C ARG A 50 14.69 -1.07 8.10
N LYS A 51 15.77 -0.83 7.36
CA LYS A 51 16.87 0.06 7.78
C LYS A 51 16.39 1.47 8.04
N LEU A 52 15.54 2.03 7.17
CA LEU A 52 14.93 3.34 7.38
C LEU A 52 14.16 3.40 8.70
N ALA A 53 13.32 2.39 8.98
CA ALA A 53 12.58 2.32 10.25
C ALA A 53 13.52 2.24 11.46
N ASP A 54 14.58 1.44 11.36
CA ASP A 54 15.60 1.31 12.41
C ASP A 54 16.34 2.64 12.66
N GLU A 55 16.73 3.35 11.60
CA GLU A 55 17.35 4.68 11.67
C GLU A 55 16.41 5.72 12.31
N MET A 56 15.11 5.59 12.08
CA MET A 56 14.06 6.40 12.71
C MET A 56 13.70 5.95 14.14
N ASN A 57 14.33 4.88 14.65
CA ASN A 57 14.01 4.25 15.94
C ASN A 57 12.54 3.81 16.05
N ILE A 58 11.98 3.33 14.95
CA ILE A 58 10.63 2.75 14.88
C ILE A 58 10.72 1.28 15.26
N LEU A 59 9.86 0.82 16.16
CA LEU A 59 9.87 -0.57 16.58
C LEU A 59 9.45 -1.50 15.43
N PRO A 60 10.02 -2.71 15.29
CA PRO A 60 9.69 -3.62 14.19
C PRO A 60 8.20 -3.99 14.10
N ASN A 61 7.48 -4.01 15.22
CA ASN A 61 6.02 -4.27 15.26
C ASN A 61 5.16 -3.04 14.90
N LYS A 62 5.78 -1.88 14.70
CA LYS A 62 5.16 -0.62 14.26
C LYS A 62 5.48 -0.29 12.80
N LEU A 63 6.37 -1.07 12.19
CA LEU A 63 6.59 -1.08 10.75
C LEU A 63 5.67 -2.11 10.09
N LYS A 64 4.92 -1.69 9.08
CA LYS A 64 4.20 -2.61 8.19
C LYS A 64 4.56 -2.31 6.74
N ILE A 65 5.03 -3.34 6.03
CA ILE A 65 5.33 -3.26 4.61
C ILE A 65 4.41 -4.22 3.86
N VAL A 66 3.72 -3.70 2.85
CA VAL A 66 2.90 -4.48 1.93
C VAL A 66 3.41 -4.29 0.51
N ALA A 67 3.31 -5.34 -0.29
CA ALA A 67 3.74 -5.32 -1.67
C ALA A 67 2.55 -5.28 -2.62
N PHE A 68 2.76 -4.68 -3.78
CA PHE A 68 1.85 -4.71 -4.91
C PHE A 68 2.58 -5.19 -6.16
N SER A 69 1.96 -6.09 -6.92
CA SER A 69 2.45 -6.55 -8.22
C SER A 69 1.34 -6.54 -9.26
N ASN A 70 1.64 -6.02 -10.45
CA ASN A 70 0.74 -6.09 -11.60
C ASN A 70 0.65 -7.51 -12.20
N ASN A 71 1.61 -8.38 -11.90
CA ASN A 71 1.66 -9.73 -12.44
C ASN A 71 1.12 -10.75 -11.43
N ASP A 72 0.25 -11.64 -11.92
CA ASP A 72 -0.20 -12.83 -11.19
C ASP A 72 0.89 -13.90 -11.06
N LYS A 73 2.03 -13.69 -11.71
CA LYS A 73 3.14 -14.63 -11.69
C LYS A 73 3.77 -14.57 -10.32
N SER A 74 3.32 -15.53 -9.53
CA SER A 74 3.85 -15.98 -8.26
C SER A 74 5.37 -15.86 -8.15
N GLU A 75 5.83 -14.75 -7.61
CA GLU A 75 6.91 -14.77 -6.60
C GLU A 75 6.33 -15.04 -5.21
N SER A 76 5.15 -15.67 -5.16
CA SER A 76 4.34 -16.08 -3.99
C SER A 76 5.07 -16.94 -2.95
N ASN A 77 6.36 -17.18 -3.12
CA ASN A 77 7.18 -17.90 -2.15
C ASN A 77 8.03 -16.98 -1.28
N PHE A 78 8.16 -15.68 -1.60
CA PHE A 78 9.05 -14.78 -0.87
C PHE A 78 8.32 -13.83 0.09
N TRP A 79 7.08 -13.43 -0.18
CA TRP A 79 6.42 -12.39 0.61
C TRP A 79 4.96 -12.70 0.89
N ASP A 80 4.64 -12.97 2.16
CA ASP A 80 3.28 -13.30 2.62
C ASP A 80 2.27 -12.16 2.36
N THR A 81 2.74 -10.91 2.24
CA THR A 81 1.90 -9.69 2.13
C THR A 81 1.90 -9.03 0.73
N CYS A 82 2.02 -9.81 -0.35
CA CYS A 82 1.96 -9.28 -1.72
C CYS A 82 0.54 -9.32 -2.31
N PHE A 83 0.06 -8.19 -2.81
CA PHE A 83 -1.27 -8.02 -3.40
C PHE A 83 -1.21 -7.74 -4.89
N THR A 84 -2.29 -8.06 -5.59
CA THR A 84 -2.42 -7.92 -7.04
C THR A 84 -3.72 -7.20 -7.39
N PRO A 85 -3.94 -6.78 -8.65
CA PRO A 85 -5.23 -6.24 -9.09
C PRO A 85 -6.46 -7.14 -8.81
N LYS A 86 -6.24 -8.44 -8.57
CA LYS A 86 -7.32 -9.40 -8.25
C LYS A 86 -7.79 -9.29 -6.80
N ASP A 87 -6.96 -8.79 -5.89
CA ASP A 87 -7.29 -8.61 -4.48
C ASP A 87 -8.28 -7.45 -4.23
N PHE A 88 -8.55 -6.66 -5.27
CA PHE A 88 -9.45 -5.50 -5.24
C PHE A 88 -10.72 -5.78 -6.03
N GLY A 89 -11.87 -5.54 -5.43
CA GLY A 89 -13.21 -5.65 -6.00
C GLY A 89 -13.72 -4.33 -6.59
N TRP A 90 -15.04 -4.22 -6.72
CA TRP A 90 -15.68 -2.96 -7.04
C TRP A 90 -15.51 -1.96 -5.92
N SER A 91 -15.41 -0.68 -6.27
CA SER A 91 -15.24 0.42 -5.33
C SER A 91 -13.98 0.31 -4.46
N GLY A 92 -12.94 -0.39 -4.93
CA GLY A 92 -11.70 -0.61 -4.19
C GLY A 92 -11.81 -1.54 -2.98
N THR A 93 -12.95 -2.24 -2.79
CA THR A 93 -13.13 -3.18 -1.69
C THR A 93 -12.14 -4.34 -1.76
N THR A 94 -11.74 -4.89 -0.62
CA THR A 94 -10.89 -6.09 -0.58
C THR A 94 -11.41 -7.10 0.44
N SER A 95 -11.27 -8.39 0.15
CA SER A 95 -11.51 -9.48 1.10
C SER A 95 -10.21 -10.02 1.72
N ASN A 96 -9.05 -9.55 1.26
CA ASN A 96 -7.76 -9.98 1.77
C ASN A 96 -7.57 -9.50 3.22
N ARG A 97 -7.40 -10.44 4.16
CA ARG A 97 -7.35 -10.13 5.60
C ARG A 97 -6.15 -9.26 5.95
N GLU A 98 -4.99 -9.52 5.36
CA GLU A 98 -3.77 -8.78 5.66
C GLU A 98 -3.85 -7.35 5.14
N LEU A 99 -4.37 -7.17 3.93
CA LEU A 99 -4.62 -5.84 3.37
C LEU A 99 -5.63 -5.07 4.22
N LYS A 100 -6.71 -5.72 4.71
CA LYS A 100 -7.64 -5.08 5.65
C LYS A 100 -6.94 -4.63 6.93
N THR A 101 -6.14 -5.50 7.54
CA THR A 101 -5.37 -5.16 8.73
C THR A 101 -4.41 -3.99 8.47
N PHE A 102 -3.81 -3.91 7.29
CA PHE A 102 -3.00 -2.75 6.90
C PHE A 102 -3.84 -1.48 6.80
N LEU A 103 -4.98 -1.51 6.09
CA LEU A 103 -5.88 -0.37 5.92
C LEU A 103 -6.53 0.13 7.23
N GLU A 104 -6.74 -0.76 8.18
CA GLU A 104 -7.28 -0.44 9.52
C GLU A 104 -6.18 0.05 10.49
N THR A 105 -4.91 -0.03 10.11
CA THR A 105 -3.80 0.47 10.93
C THR A 105 -3.65 1.97 10.73
N SER A 106 -3.63 2.72 11.83
CA SER A 106 -3.22 4.12 11.81
C SER A 106 -1.70 4.21 11.69
N PHE A 107 -1.23 4.99 10.73
CA PHE A 107 0.18 5.28 10.52
C PHE A 107 0.41 6.78 10.67
N ASP A 108 1.56 7.16 11.21
CA ASP A 108 1.99 8.56 11.24
C ASP A 108 2.57 8.95 9.88
N VAL A 109 3.26 7.99 9.25
CA VAL A 109 3.83 8.13 7.90
C VAL A 109 3.43 6.95 7.04
N LEU A 110 2.96 7.26 5.83
CA LEU A 110 2.67 6.28 4.77
C LEU A 110 3.56 6.58 3.56
N ILE A 111 4.44 5.64 3.21
CA ILE A 111 5.28 5.71 2.02
C ILE A 111 4.66 4.85 0.93
N SER A 112 4.42 5.45 -0.24
CA SER A 112 4.10 4.72 -1.47
C SER A 112 5.30 4.79 -2.39
N TYR A 113 6.01 3.67 -2.57
CA TYR A 113 7.25 3.63 -3.32
C TYR A 113 7.09 2.91 -4.67
N TYR A 114 7.45 3.63 -5.72
CA TYR A 114 7.48 3.22 -7.12
C TYR A 114 8.73 3.85 -7.76
N ALA A 115 9.40 3.12 -8.64
CA ALA A 115 10.68 3.53 -9.24
C ALA A 115 10.47 4.41 -10.48
N GLU A 116 9.35 4.22 -11.19
CA GLU A 116 8.99 5.00 -12.37
C GLU A 116 7.83 5.96 -12.04
N ASP A 117 7.95 7.22 -12.46
CA ASP A 117 6.83 8.16 -12.38
C ASP A 117 5.67 7.70 -13.27
N LEU A 118 4.46 7.69 -12.71
CA LEU A 118 3.20 7.32 -13.38
C LEU A 118 2.71 8.38 -14.39
#